data_AF-A0A8J2P287-F1
#
_entry.id   AF-A0A8J2P287-F1
#
_cell.length_a   1.000
_cell.length_b   1.000
_cell.length_c   1.000
_cell.angle_alpha   90.00
_cell.angle_beta   90.00
_cell.angle_gamma   90.00
#
_symmetry.space_group_name_H-M   'P 1'
#
loop_
_entity.id
_entity.type
_entity.pdbx_description
1 polymer ?
#
loop_
_entity_poly.entity_id
_entity_poly.type
_entity_poly.pdbx_seq_one_letter_code
_entity_poly.pdbx_strand_id
1 'polypeptide(L)'
;MLATGTGSSVDSLLPGFRSAIYASVVKPIPMKLVKDNLRIQMPENSNRVRVLCTDASFKGLVVCNDFSMQSIGVTLYIPGEYSVLILGLDWETNYWKGIATHKTVLPYEVEVPSKQAFLMRMNTEAFTKGVVSLFDKSPHLDPNGTYGCNKNPPKSCNVVTPNSITFEDHNNDWEIGDGGCHFEMTLGSNSYLKSSGGKIDLDLQDSVSFQVTLQPLTSVGKIMLYRPLLIVTQSNPEVLRISSKFARLPDRQVLSVLLKPTGVKQGVSSFVVRSQISSISCDSPSSFTFIVQCVRTRGRRLVIKYPKKVEAEEILKAGRAVENEIGEEIYTVLKTNYRPPSVQGKDIPLTKNVYNADPSKPLYKSWYKKSEQKAEFKQCYMQSSRYYCGCTPADKLSDDPAYSDCKEKVYVAKRDEFITMDISYPPRMPDSEQLQDFFSPTPKISIFVEEINGRTDYKIDDSSFITSINNDEVINMGERFYFGENLMIKLQGTGLYHFKAELGRFHSFNDVTGYFILYSETNHLDDVLLVMIVMLTMTVCFILVFFGFIRVRHRLVAHLPIRVEPLKPKLA
;
A
#
# COMPACT_ATOMS: atom_id res chain seq x y z
N MET A 1 -19.05 -5.04 45.23
CA MET A 1 -19.38 -3.59 45.15
C MET A 1 -18.76 -3.10 43.84
N LEU A 2 -19.49 -2.69 42.79
CA LEU A 2 -20.53 -1.64 42.72
C LEU A 2 -20.00 -0.30 43.26
N ALA A 3 -19.97 0.82 42.51
CA ALA A 3 -20.58 1.09 41.20
C ALA A 3 -19.90 2.26 40.45
N THR A 4 -20.24 2.42 39.14
CA THR A 4 -20.41 3.68 38.35
C THR A 4 -19.49 4.88 38.64
N GLY A 5 -18.72 5.45 37.70
CA GLY A 5 -19.15 5.99 36.40
C GLY A 5 -19.07 7.53 36.44
N THR A 6 -18.98 8.34 35.38
CA THR A 6 -18.94 8.17 33.89
C THR A 6 -18.04 9.32 33.33
N GLY A 7 -17.83 9.62 32.04
CA GLY A 7 -18.33 9.15 30.73
C GLY A 7 -17.78 10.09 29.62
N SER A 8 -17.53 9.58 28.42
CA SER A 8 -17.29 10.40 27.22
C SER A 8 -17.82 9.69 25.97
N SER A 9 -18.17 10.47 24.94
CA SER A 9 -19.11 10.06 23.90
C SER A 9 -18.59 8.97 22.97
N VAL A 10 -19.30 7.83 22.95
CA VAL A 10 -19.35 6.96 21.77
C VAL A 10 -20.22 7.67 20.73
N ASP A 11 -19.62 8.30 19.72
CA ASP A 11 -20.23 8.33 18.38
C ASP A 11 -19.28 8.74 17.25
N SER A 12 -19.59 8.24 16.05
CA SER A 12 -18.94 8.41 14.73
C SER A 12 -18.11 7.24 14.16
N LEU A 13 -18.62 6.01 14.29
CA LEU A 13 -18.29 4.93 13.34
C LEU A 13 -18.66 5.37 11.90
N LEU A 14 -17.67 5.46 11.02
CA LEU A 14 -17.81 5.98 9.65
C LEU A 14 -18.90 5.28 8.83
N PRO A 15 -19.57 5.96 7.87
CA PRO A 15 -20.67 5.39 7.07
C PRO A 15 -20.34 4.15 6.22
N GLY A 16 -19.07 3.76 6.07
CA GLY A 16 -18.66 2.50 5.42
C GLY A 16 -18.40 1.34 6.40
N PHE A 17 -18.27 1.60 7.71
CA PHE A 17 -17.91 0.57 8.70
C PHE A 17 -19.12 -0.32 9.09
N ARG A 18 -20.35 0.17 8.92
CA ARG A 18 -21.59 -0.62 9.09
C ARG A 18 -21.86 -1.61 7.95
N SER A 19 -21.05 -1.59 6.88
CA SER A 19 -21.21 -2.42 5.67
C SER A 19 -19.95 -3.25 5.35
N ALA A 20 -19.07 -3.44 6.33
CA ALA A 20 -17.83 -4.22 6.17
C ALA A 20 -17.63 -5.31 7.25
N ILE A 21 -18.70 -5.75 7.91
CA ILE A 21 -18.74 -7.13 8.43
C ILE A 21 -19.14 -8.03 7.26
N TYR A 22 -18.17 -8.32 6.38
CA TYR A 22 -18.29 -9.50 5.54
C TYR A 22 -17.84 -10.71 6.35
N ALA A 23 -18.75 -11.20 7.19
CA ALA A 23 -18.99 -12.64 7.10
C ALA A 23 -19.28 -12.94 5.63
N SER A 24 -18.83 -14.08 5.11
CA SER A 24 -19.36 -14.54 3.82
C SER A 24 -20.81 -14.96 4.03
N VAL A 25 -21.69 -13.95 4.08
CA VAL A 25 -23.09 -14.12 3.74
C VAL A 25 -23.13 -14.23 2.22
N VAL A 26 -22.58 -15.34 1.72
CA VAL A 26 -23.44 -16.24 0.94
C VAL A 26 -24.75 -16.21 1.71
N LYS A 27 -25.82 -15.66 1.13
CA LYS A 27 -27.20 -16.01 1.55
C LYS A 27 -27.08 -17.51 1.79
N PRO A 28 -27.14 -18.06 3.03
CA PRO A 28 -26.84 -19.47 3.24
C PRO A 28 -27.80 -20.16 2.31
N ILE A 29 -27.31 -20.75 1.20
CA ILE A 29 -28.11 -20.97 -0.03
C ILE A 29 -29.28 -21.79 0.47
N PRO A 30 -30.49 -21.21 0.58
CA PRO A 30 -31.38 -21.53 1.69
C PRO A 30 -31.54 -23.01 1.74
N MET A 31 -30.80 -23.66 2.66
CA MET A 31 -30.62 -25.10 2.67
C MET A 31 -31.85 -25.67 3.34
N LYS A 32 -32.98 -25.44 2.66
CA LYS A 32 -34.04 -26.42 2.58
C LYS A 32 -33.32 -27.73 2.28
N LEU A 33 -33.45 -28.65 3.22
CA LEU A 33 -33.25 -30.05 2.92
C LEU A 33 -33.97 -30.30 1.60
N VAL A 34 -33.24 -30.71 0.58
CA VAL A 34 -33.83 -31.42 -0.55
C VAL A 34 -34.43 -32.68 0.08
N LYS A 35 -35.74 -32.67 0.30
CA LYS A 35 -36.49 -33.78 0.90
C LYS A 35 -36.80 -34.89 -0.12
N ASP A 36 -36.26 -34.73 -1.32
CA ASP A 36 -36.94 -34.98 -2.57
C ASP A 36 -35.95 -35.63 -3.54
N ASN A 37 -36.31 -36.77 -4.10
CA ASN A 37 -35.36 -37.65 -4.77
C ASN A 37 -35.05 -37.17 -6.20
N LEU A 38 -33.76 -37.07 -6.52
CA LEU A 38 -33.26 -36.60 -7.82
C LEU A 38 -32.78 -37.80 -8.64
N ARG A 39 -33.36 -37.99 -9.82
CA ARG A 39 -33.21 -39.22 -10.63
C ARG A 39 -32.75 -38.88 -12.04
N ILE A 40 -31.65 -39.48 -12.50
CA ILE A 40 -31.15 -39.28 -13.86
C ILE A 40 -31.56 -40.48 -14.71
N GLN A 41 -32.16 -40.22 -15.87
CA GLN A 41 -32.61 -41.26 -16.80
C GLN A 41 -32.01 -41.01 -18.19
N MET A 42 -31.39 -42.05 -18.75
CA MET A 42 -31.00 -42.08 -20.17
C MET A 42 -31.94 -43.07 -20.89
N PRO A 43 -32.85 -42.60 -21.76
CA PRO A 43 -33.74 -43.49 -22.50
C PRO A 43 -32.96 -44.35 -23.50
N GLU A 44 -33.43 -45.58 -23.72
CA GLU A 44 -32.82 -46.50 -24.68
C GLU A 44 -32.82 -45.90 -26.10
N ASN A 45 -31.71 -46.04 -26.84
CA ASN A 45 -31.45 -45.42 -28.14
C ASN A 45 -31.54 -43.87 -28.19
N SER A 46 -31.54 -43.19 -27.04
CA SER A 46 -31.51 -41.72 -26.97
C SER A 46 -30.09 -41.19 -26.84
N ASN A 47 -29.73 -40.17 -27.64
CA ASN A 47 -28.54 -39.36 -27.41
C ASN A 47 -28.79 -38.22 -26.39
N ARG A 48 -29.79 -38.36 -25.51
CA ARG A 48 -30.21 -37.33 -24.54
C ARG A 48 -30.36 -37.91 -23.14
N VAL A 49 -29.88 -37.17 -22.16
CA VAL A 49 -29.97 -37.46 -20.72
C VAL A 49 -31.02 -36.56 -20.10
N ARG A 50 -31.94 -37.17 -19.32
CA ARG A 50 -33.00 -36.47 -18.59
C ARG A 50 -32.69 -36.45 -17.11
N VAL A 51 -32.88 -35.29 -16.49
CA VAL A 51 -32.87 -35.11 -15.05
C VAL A 51 -34.32 -34.98 -14.61
N LEU A 52 -34.78 -35.96 -13.84
CA LEU A 52 -36.09 -35.98 -13.19
C LEU A 52 -35.93 -35.49 -11.75
N CYS A 53 -36.84 -34.62 -11.32
CA CYS A 53 -37.02 -34.29 -9.90
C CYS A 53 -38.50 -34.44 -9.55
N THR A 54 -38.80 -34.65 -8.27
CA THR A 54 -40.18 -34.66 -7.78
C THR A 54 -40.77 -33.26 -7.76
N ASP A 55 -42.00 -33.11 -8.27
CA ASP A 55 -42.76 -31.86 -8.14
C ASP A 55 -43.17 -31.62 -6.69
N ALA A 56 -43.12 -30.37 -6.23
CA ALA A 56 -43.45 -29.97 -4.85
C ALA A 56 -44.92 -30.24 -4.46
N SER A 57 -45.76 -30.65 -5.42
CA SER A 57 -47.12 -31.14 -5.20
C SER A 57 -47.20 -32.63 -4.77
N PHE A 58 -46.06 -33.33 -4.64
CA PHE A 58 -45.95 -34.76 -4.34
C PHE A 58 -46.62 -35.71 -5.36
N LYS A 59 -46.94 -35.24 -6.57
CA LYS A 59 -47.58 -36.03 -7.63
C LYS A 59 -46.64 -36.40 -8.78
N GLY A 60 -45.51 -37.02 -8.41
CA GLY A 60 -44.63 -37.74 -9.34
C GLY A 60 -43.37 -36.99 -9.77
N LEU A 61 -42.59 -37.68 -10.60
CA LEU A 61 -41.34 -37.20 -11.18
C LEU A 61 -41.61 -36.43 -12.48
N VAL A 62 -41.05 -35.23 -12.58
CA VAL A 62 -41.11 -34.36 -13.77
C VAL A 62 -39.71 -34.11 -14.33
N VAL A 63 -39.61 -33.95 -15.66
CA VAL A 63 -38.33 -33.63 -16.33
C VAL A 63 -37.96 -32.19 -16.03
N CYS A 64 -37.00 -32.00 -15.13
CA CYS A 64 -36.44 -30.70 -14.77
C CYS A 64 -35.44 -30.20 -15.82
N ASN A 65 -34.71 -31.11 -16.47
CA ASN A 65 -33.76 -30.77 -17.51
C ASN A 65 -33.58 -31.95 -18.49
N ASP A 66 -33.31 -31.66 -19.77
CA ASP A 66 -33.09 -32.66 -20.82
C ASP A 66 -32.05 -32.12 -21.81
N PHE A 67 -30.87 -32.74 -21.86
CA PHE A 67 -29.72 -32.29 -22.66
C PHE A 67 -29.13 -33.41 -23.52
N SER A 68 -28.49 -33.04 -24.65
CA SER A 68 -27.84 -34.01 -25.53
C SER A 68 -26.47 -34.46 -25.00
N MET A 69 -26.13 -35.72 -25.19
CA MET A 69 -24.81 -36.31 -24.93
C MET A 69 -23.68 -35.59 -25.69
N GLN A 70 -23.97 -35.00 -26.86
CA GLN A 70 -23.00 -34.18 -27.59
C GLN A 70 -22.64 -32.87 -26.85
N SER A 71 -23.41 -32.50 -25.83
CA SER A 71 -23.18 -31.35 -24.96
C SER A 71 -22.33 -31.66 -23.72
N ILE A 72 -21.79 -32.89 -23.57
CA ILE A 72 -21.05 -33.32 -22.36
C ILE A 72 -19.71 -32.58 -22.13
N GLY A 73 -19.26 -31.76 -23.09
CA GLY A 73 -18.19 -30.77 -22.85
C GLY A 73 -18.62 -29.54 -22.05
N VAL A 74 -19.92 -29.38 -21.72
CA VAL A 74 -20.49 -28.21 -21.04
C VAL A 74 -20.80 -28.56 -19.59
N THR A 75 -20.25 -27.79 -18.64
CA THR A 75 -20.59 -27.88 -17.21
C THR A 75 -22.10 -27.75 -17.02
N LEU A 76 -22.75 -28.75 -16.41
CA LEU A 76 -24.19 -28.68 -16.17
C LEU A 76 -24.46 -27.67 -15.05
N TYR A 77 -24.98 -26.51 -15.43
CA TYR A 77 -25.36 -25.45 -14.51
C TYR A 77 -26.86 -25.48 -14.27
N ILE A 78 -27.29 -25.95 -13.09
CA ILE A 78 -28.70 -25.93 -12.69
C ILE A 78 -28.92 -24.60 -11.94
N PRO A 79 -29.72 -23.66 -12.48
CA PRO A 79 -29.85 -22.33 -11.88
C PRO A 79 -30.42 -22.41 -10.46
N GLY A 80 -29.62 -21.98 -9.48
CA GLY A 80 -30.05 -21.77 -8.10
C GLY A 80 -29.47 -22.73 -7.06
N GLU A 81 -29.07 -23.96 -7.43
CA GLU A 81 -28.79 -25.00 -6.42
C GLU A 81 -27.42 -25.71 -6.57
N TYR A 82 -27.02 -26.24 -7.74
CA TYR A 82 -25.75 -27.00 -7.88
C TYR A 82 -25.07 -26.88 -9.26
N SER A 83 -23.78 -27.24 -9.32
CA SER A 83 -23.01 -27.43 -10.56
C SER A 83 -22.25 -28.75 -10.53
N VAL A 84 -22.46 -29.61 -11.53
CA VAL A 84 -21.84 -30.94 -11.65
C VAL A 84 -21.03 -31.02 -12.94
N LEU A 85 -19.83 -31.60 -12.87
CA LEU A 85 -18.94 -31.81 -14.02
C LEU A 85 -18.79 -33.31 -14.29
N ILE A 86 -19.40 -33.77 -15.39
CA ILE A 86 -19.31 -35.16 -15.85
C ILE A 86 -18.15 -35.24 -16.86
N LEU A 87 -17.20 -36.15 -16.65
CA LEU A 87 -16.08 -36.39 -17.57
C LEU A 87 -15.91 -37.89 -17.81
N GLY A 88 -15.63 -38.27 -19.06
CA GLY A 88 -15.22 -39.63 -19.43
C GLY A 88 -16.37 -40.57 -19.81
N LEU A 89 -16.77 -40.50 -21.09
CA LEU A 89 -17.32 -41.63 -21.82
C LEU A 89 -16.51 -41.78 -23.11
N ASP A 90 -15.69 -42.83 -23.16
CA ASP A 90 -14.76 -43.07 -24.26
C ASP A 90 -15.46 -43.88 -25.36
N TRP A 91 -15.52 -43.36 -26.58
CA TRP A 91 -16.39 -43.88 -27.65
C TRP A 91 -15.65 -44.48 -28.84
N GLU A 92 -14.31 -44.43 -28.87
CA GLU A 92 -13.50 -44.82 -30.04
C GLU A 92 -13.09 -46.31 -30.09
N THR A 93 -13.70 -47.20 -29.30
CA THR A 93 -13.46 -48.65 -29.42
C THR A 93 -14.54 -49.34 -30.28
N ASN A 94 -14.09 -49.97 -31.37
CA ASN A 94 -14.90 -50.56 -32.46
C ASN A 94 -15.72 -51.82 -32.07
N TYR A 95 -16.08 -52.02 -30.80
CA TYR A 95 -16.69 -53.25 -30.29
C TYR A 95 -18.20 -53.40 -30.55
N TRP A 96 -18.90 -52.32 -30.91
CA TRP A 96 -20.37 -52.30 -31.01
C TRP A 96 -20.98 -52.84 -32.32
N LYS A 97 -20.17 -53.32 -33.27
CA LYS A 97 -20.69 -54.00 -34.49
C LYS A 97 -21.08 -55.46 -34.28
N GLY A 98 -20.80 -56.06 -33.12
CA GLY A 98 -21.01 -57.49 -32.86
C GLY A 98 -22.27 -57.87 -32.07
N ILE A 99 -22.89 -56.96 -31.33
CA ILE A 99 -23.98 -57.27 -30.37
C ILE A 99 -25.35 -56.82 -30.90
N ALA A 100 -25.63 -57.16 -32.17
CA ALA A 100 -26.91 -56.89 -32.83
C ALA A 100 -27.91 -58.06 -32.74
N THR A 101 -27.63 -59.09 -31.94
CA THR A 101 -28.49 -60.27 -31.76
C THR A 101 -28.36 -60.88 -30.35
N HIS A 102 -28.96 -60.27 -29.34
CA HIS A 102 -29.69 -60.98 -28.27
C HIS A 102 -30.51 -60.01 -27.42
N LYS A 103 -31.83 -60.24 -27.34
CA LYS A 103 -32.74 -59.45 -26.51
C LYS A 103 -32.55 -59.81 -25.03
N THR A 104 -32.11 -58.85 -24.21
CA THR A 104 -32.76 -58.36 -22.97
C THR A 104 -31.76 -57.55 -22.16
N VAL A 105 -32.00 -56.25 -22.00
CA VAL A 105 -31.42 -55.41 -20.94
C VAL A 105 -32.57 -54.56 -20.39
N LEU A 106 -32.68 -54.45 -19.06
CA LEU A 106 -33.78 -53.75 -18.39
C LEU A 106 -33.41 -52.29 -18.10
N PRO A 107 -34.39 -51.37 -17.94
CA PRO A 107 -34.12 -50.00 -17.50
C PRO A 107 -33.70 -49.96 -16.03
N TYR A 108 -32.72 -49.11 -15.70
CA TYR A 108 -32.18 -48.95 -14.34
C TYR A 108 -32.70 -47.71 -13.63
N GLU A 109 -32.64 -47.74 -12.30
CA GLU A 109 -33.23 -46.78 -11.37
C GLU A 109 -32.25 -46.52 -10.23
N VAL A 110 -31.94 -45.25 -9.94
CA VAL A 110 -31.01 -44.85 -8.88
C VAL A 110 -31.60 -43.68 -8.11
N GLU A 111 -31.51 -43.76 -6.79
CA GLU A 111 -32.03 -42.79 -5.83
C GLU A 111 -30.87 -42.34 -4.90
N VAL A 112 -30.69 -41.02 -4.73
CA VAL A 112 -29.44 -40.47 -4.15
C VAL A 112 -29.71 -39.58 -2.93
N PRO A 113 -29.20 -39.93 -1.72
CA PRO A 113 -29.25 -39.06 -0.55
C PRO A 113 -28.23 -37.91 -0.63
N SER A 114 -28.57 -36.75 -0.07
CA SER A 114 -27.81 -35.50 -0.27
C SER A 114 -26.45 -35.45 0.45
N LYS A 115 -25.38 -35.16 -0.31
CA LYS A 115 -24.34 -34.11 -0.04
C LYS A 115 -23.15 -34.21 -1.02
N GLN A 116 -22.46 -33.08 -1.21
CA GLN A 116 -21.20 -32.88 -1.96
C GLN A 116 -21.33 -32.72 -3.49
N ALA A 117 -20.25 -32.24 -4.11
CA ALA A 117 -20.09 -32.05 -5.55
C ALA A 117 -19.02 -33.03 -6.06
N PHE A 118 -19.21 -33.56 -7.27
CA PHE A 118 -18.63 -34.85 -7.64
C PHE A 118 -17.82 -34.82 -8.94
N LEU A 119 -16.87 -35.75 -9.03
CA LEU A 119 -16.15 -36.14 -10.24
C LEU A 119 -16.38 -37.63 -10.46
N MET A 120 -16.96 -38.02 -11.60
CA MET A 120 -17.15 -39.42 -11.97
C MET A 120 -16.06 -39.90 -12.92
N ARG A 121 -15.70 -41.18 -12.82
CA ARG A 121 -14.82 -41.89 -13.77
C ARG A 121 -15.30 -43.34 -13.90
N MET A 122 -15.54 -43.82 -15.11
CA MET A 122 -15.91 -45.22 -15.35
C MET A 122 -14.67 -46.12 -15.49
N ASN A 123 -14.83 -47.39 -15.10
CA ASN A 123 -13.84 -48.46 -15.30
C ASN A 123 -14.40 -49.51 -16.28
N THR A 124 -13.56 -50.09 -17.14
CA THR A 124 -14.00 -50.79 -18.37
C THR A 124 -14.03 -52.32 -18.29
N GLU A 125 -13.65 -52.94 -17.17
CA GLU A 125 -13.37 -54.40 -17.12
C GLU A 125 -14.49 -55.31 -16.56
N ALA A 126 -15.60 -54.77 -16.04
CA ALA A 126 -16.58 -55.55 -15.27
C ALA A 126 -17.64 -56.34 -16.08
N PHE A 127 -17.42 -56.62 -17.37
CA PHE A 127 -18.48 -57.09 -18.28
C PHE A 127 -18.62 -58.61 -18.51
N THR A 128 -17.90 -59.47 -17.76
CA THR A 128 -17.91 -60.93 -18.03
C THR A 128 -17.98 -61.84 -16.80
N LYS A 129 -19.19 -62.30 -16.45
CA LYS A 129 -19.63 -63.67 -16.07
C LYS A 129 -21.00 -63.61 -15.37
N GLY A 130 -21.74 -64.72 -15.27
CA GLY A 130 -23.12 -64.67 -14.75
C GLY A 130 -23.65 -65.95 -14.09
N VAL A 131 -24.97 -65.95 -13.89
CA VAL A 131 -25.88 -67.08 -13.62
C VAL A 131 -25.99 -67.63 -12.17
N VAL A 132 -26.97 -67.06 -11.44
CA VAL A 132 -28.10 -67.74 -10.72
C VAL A 132 -27.92 -68.47 -9.36
N SER A 133 -28.98 -68.33 -8.52
CA SER A 133 -29.43 -69.11 -7.33
C SER A 133 -28.82 -68.78 -5.96
N LEU A 134 -29.52 -68.85 -4.80
CA LEU A 134 -30.95 -68.70 -4.40
C LEU A 134 -31.00 -68.78 -2.84
N PHE A 135 -32.10 -68.35 -2.18
CA PHE A 135 -32.42 -68.54 -0.74
C PHE A 135 -31.51 -67.78 0.28
N ASP A 136 -31.93 -67.38 1.49
CA ASP A 136 -33.26 -67.20 2.14
C ASP A 136 -33.07 -66.39 3.47
N LYS A 137 -34.18 -65.93 4.06
CA LYS A 137 -34.38 -65.48 5.47
C LYS A 137 -33.82 -64.13 5.93
N SER A 138 -34.75 -63.20 6.13
CA SER A 138 -34.69 -62.20 7.21
C SER A 138 -34.61 -62.87 8.59
N PRO A 139 -33.97 -62.21 9.58
CA PRO A 139 -34.34 -62.36 10.98
C PRO A 139 -35.06 -61.11 11.50
N HIS A 140 -36.12 -61.33 12.29
CA HIS A 140 -36.77 -60.30 13.09
C HIS A 140 -35.84 -59.78 14.20
N LEU A 141 -36.05 -58.51 14.59
CA LEU A 141 -35.54 -57.92 15.83
C LEU A 141 -36.24 -58.51 17.06
N ASP A 142 -35.50 -58.71 18.14
CA ASP A 142 -36.03 -59.09 19.47
C ASP A 142 -35.82 -57.91 20.45
N PRO A 143 -36.78 -57.55 21.33
CA PRO A 143 -36.88 -56.19 21.87
C PRO A 143 -36.25 -56.02 23.27
N ASN A 144 -35.12 -56.67 23.56
CA ASN A 144 -34.39 -56.48 24.83
C ASN A 144 -32.88 -56.37 24.58
N GLY A 145 -32.40 -55.12 24.44
CA GLY A 145 -30.99 -54.84 24.17
C GLY A 145 -30.07 -55.24 25.32
N THR A 146 -29.13 -56.16 25.06
CA THR A 146 -27.90 -56.34 25.85
C THR A 146 -26.76 -56.81 24.92
N TYR A 147 -25.60 -56.17 25.01
CA TYR A 147 -24.40 -56.60 24.30
C TYR A 147 -23.74 -57.76 25.06
N GLY A 148 -23.77 -58.96 24.46
CA GLY A 148 -23.14 -60.17 25.00
C GLY A 148 -22.03 -60.72 24.09
N CYS A 149 -20.80 -60.20 24.21
CA CYS A 149 -19.64 -60.81 23.55
C CYS A 149 -19.22 -62.09 24.29
N ASN A 150 -19.42 -63.27 23.69
CA ASN A 150 -19.01 -64.54 24.28
C ASN A 150 -17.91 -65.23 23.46
N LYS A 151 -16.66 -65.05 23.92
CA LYS A 151 -15.50 -65.97 23.87
C LYS A 151 -15.38 -66.95 22.67
N ASN A 152 -14.67 -66.54 21.61
CA ASN A 152 -13.39 -67.13 21.17
C ASN A 152 -12.90 -66.50 19.82
N PRO A 153 -11.58 -66.23 19.63
CA PRO A 153 -11.05 -65.51 18.45
C PRO A 153 -10.25 -66.43 17.47
N PRO A 154 -9.67 -65.94 16.35
CA PRO A 154 -9.86 -64.65 15.66
C PRO A 154 -10.17 -64.76 14.15
N LYS A 155 -11.00 -63.86 13.61
CA LYS A 155 -10.73 -63.17 12.33
C LYS A 155 -11.13 -61.69 12.46
N SER A 156 -10.41 -60.82 11.76
CA SER A 156 -10.39 -59.37 11.91
C SER A 156 -11.77 -58.70 11.79
N CYS A 157 -12.16 -57.94 12.82
CA CYS A 157 -13.09 -56.83 12.64
C CYS A 157 -12.33 -55.70 11.94
N ASN A 158 -12.59 -55.48 10.65
CA ASN A 158 -12.09 -54.29 9.97
C ASN A 158 -12.90 -53.07 10.44
N VAL A 159 -12.20 -52.11 11.04
CA VAL A 159 -12.77 -50.79 11.35
C VAL A 159 -12.90 -50.03 10.03
N VAL A 160 -14.13 -49.82 9.57
CA VAL A 160 -14.42 -48.96 8.42
C VAL A 160 -14.15 -47.51 8.84
N THR A 161 -13.25 -46.83 8.14
CA THR A 161 -12.98 -45.40 8.32
C THR A 161 -14.06 -44.57 7.60
N PRO A 162 -14.50 -43.43 8.16
CA PRO A 162 -15.79 -42.81 7.81
C PRO A 162 -15.75 -41.89 6.58
N ASN A 163 -14.87 -42.15 5.60
CA ASN A 163 -14.57 -41.20 4.51
C ASN A 163 -15.11 -41.61 3.13
N SER A 164 -15.81 -42.73 2.99
CA SER A 164 -16.42 -43.17 1.73
C SER A 164 -17.95 -43.16 1.82
N ILE A 165 -18.60 -42.76 0.73
CA ILE A 165 -20.02 -43.00 0.48
C ILE A 165 -20.08 -44.05 -0.63
N THR A 166 -20.34 -45.29 -0.24
CA THR A 166 -20.54 -46.42 -1.16
C THR A 166 -21.99 -46.48 -1.62
N PHE A 167 -22.20 -46.54 -2.92
CA PHE A 167 -23.49 -46.83 -3.53
C PHE A 167 -23.52 -48.28 -3.99
N GLU A 168 -24.33 -49.12 -3.35
CA GLU A 168 -24.59 -50.49 -3.79
C GLU A 168 -25.54 -50.48 -5.01
N ASP A 169 -25.02 -50.82 -6.18
CA ASP A 169 -25.80 -51.37 -7.28
C ASP A 169 -25.49 -52.87 -7.37
N HIS A 170 -26.46 -53.70 -7.77
CA HIS A 170 -26.53 -55.14 -7.52
C HIS A 170 -25.45 -56.02 -8.20
N ASN A 171 -24.36 -55.44 -8.72
CA ASN A 171 -23.07 -56.12 -8.94
C ASN A 171 -21.84 -55.19 -9.15
N ASN A 172 -21.93 -53.87 -8.90
CA ASN A 172 -20.77 -52.97 -8.98
C ASN A 172 -20.94 -51.78 -8.02
N ASP A 173 -20.08 -51.69 -7.01
CA ASP A 173 -20.04 -50.55 -6.09
C ASP A 173 -19.46 -49.32 -6.78
N TRP A 174 -20.17 -48.20 -6.68
CA TRP A 174 -19.65 -46.90 -7.11
C TRP A 174 -19.21 -46.10 -5.89
N GLU A 175 -17.93 -45.73 -5.85
CA GLU A 175 -17.36 -44.87 -4.82
C GLU A 175 -17.05 -43.49 -5.38
N ILE A 176 -17.57 -42.46 -4.72
CA ILE A 176 -17.19 -41.07 -5.00
C ILE A 176 -15.94 -40.77 -4.18
N GLY A 177 -14.79 -41.11 -4.76
CA GLY A 177 -13.48 -40.87 -4.16
C GLY A 177 -13.06 -39.40 -4.23
N ASP A 178 -12.28 -38.98 -3.26
CA ASP A 178 -11.47 -37.75 -3.37
C ASP A 178 -10.50 -37.90 -4.56
N GLY A 179 -10.49 -36.93 -5.49
CA GLY A 179 -9.53 -36.89 -6.60
C GLY A 179 -8.08 -36.77 -6.14
N GLY A 180 -7.85 -36.42 -4.87
CA GLY A 180 -6.56 -36.47 -4.19
C GLY A 180 -5.63 -35.29 -4.53
N CYS A 181 -4.47 -35.29 -3.87
CA CYS A 181 -3.51 -34.19 -3.95
C CYS A 181 -2.62 -34.31 -5.20
N HIS A 182 -3.19 -33.96 -6.35
CA HIS A 182 -2.46 -33.96 -7.62
C HIS A 182 -1.59 -32.73 -7.85
N PHE A 183 -1.78 -31.65 -7.08
CA PHE A 183 -1.07 -30.39 -7.22
C PHE A 183 -0.69 -29.78 -5.88
N GLU A 184 0.39 -29.01 -5.91
CA GLU A 184 0.79 -28.06 -4.88
C GLU A 184 0.75 -26.66 -5.48
N MET A 185 0.11 -25.71 -4.78
CA MET A 185 0.10 -24.31 -5.18
C MET A 185 0.95 -23.49 -4.22
N THR A 186 1.91 -22.75 -4.75
CA THR A 186 2.87 -21.96 -3.96
C THR A 186 2.81 -20.49 -4.35
N LEU A 187 2.88 -19.61 -3.35
CA LEU A 187 3.04 -18.18 -3.54
C LEU A 187 4.54 -17.87 -3.61
N GLY A 188 4.98 -17.16 -4.65
CA GLY A 188 6.36 -16.73 -4.78
C GLY A 188 6.79 -15.86 -3.60
N SER A 189 7.99 -16.09 -3.09
CA SER A 189 8.55 -15.33 -1.96
C SER A 189 8.62 -13.85 -2.28
N ASN A 190 8.07 -13.02 -1.39
CA ASN A 190 8.02 -11.57 -1.53
C ASN A 190 8.05 -10.93 -0.14
N SER A 191 8.80 -9.85 0.08
CA SER A 191 8.93 -9.25 1.42
C SER A 191 7.62 -8.66 1.94
N TYR A 192 6.71 -8.29 1.03
CA TYR A 192 5.47 -7.59 1.32
C TYR A 192 4.26 -8.53 1.51
N LEU A 193 4.32 -9.76 1.01
CA LEU A 193 3.21 -10.71 1.04
C LEU A 193 3.48 -11.88 1.99
N LYS A 194 2.52 -12.15 2.88
CA LYS A 194 2.55 -13.35 3.72
C LYS A 194 2.22 -14.59 2.88
N SER A 195 2.85 -15.71 3.23
CA SER A 195 2.77 -16.99 2.49
C SER A 195 1.36 -17.57 2.34
N SER A 196 0.42 -17.22 3.23
CA SER A 196 -0.99 -17.66 3.18
C SER A 196 -1.95 -16.63 2.54
N GLY A 197 -1.43 -15.55 1.95
CA GLY A 197 -2.22 -14.39 1.56
C GLY A 197 -2.47 -13.43 2.72
N GLY A 198 -3.36 -12.45 2.53
CA GLY A 198 -3.69 -11.49 3.59
C GLY A 198 -4.09 -10.10 3.12
N LYS A 199 -3.98 -9.13 4.04
CA LYS A 199 -4.31 -7.73 3.79
C LYS A 199 -3.15 -7.02 3.08
N ILE A 200 -3.48 -6.31 2.00
CA ILE A 200 -2.59 -5.44 1.23
C ILE A 200 -3.18 -4.03 1.29
N ASP A 201 -2.43 -3.05 1.78
CA ASP A 201 -2.78 -1.64 1.65
C ASP A 201 -2.05 -1.05 0.41
N LEU A 202 -2.76 -0.32 -0.45
CA LEU A 202 -2.23 0.37 -1.64
C LEU A 202 -2.73 1.81 -1.70
N ASP A 203 -1.84 2.72 -2.09
CA ASP A 203 -2.13 4.11 -2.46
C ASP A 203 -1.98 4.31 -3.98
N LEU A 204 -2.43 5.45 -4.52
CA LEU A 204 -2.57 5.70 -5.97
C LEU A 204 -1.33 5.35 -6.82
N GLN A 205 -0.12 5.61 -6.33
CA GLN A 205 1.13 5.35 -7.05
C GLN A 205 1.79 4.00 -6.69
N ASP A 206 1.18 3.20 -5.80
CA ASP A 206 1.71 1.88 -5.45
C ASP A 206 1.32 0.82 -6.47
N SER A 207 2.23 -0.14 -6.65
CA SER A 207 1.94 -1.43 -7.27
C SER A 207 2.53 -2.57 -6.47
N VAL A 208 1.88 -3.73 -6.57
CA VAL A 208 2.34 -4.97 -5.97
C VAL A 208 2.27 -6.06 -7.04
N SER A 209 3.37 -6.77 -7.25
CA SER A 209 3.44 -7.86 -8.23
C SER A 209 4.08 -9.10 -7.63
N PHE A 210 3.55 -10.27 -8.00
CA PHE A 210 3.97 -11.56 -7.45
C PHE A 210 3.57 -12.70 -8.38
N GLN A 211 4.12 -13.89 -8.15
CA GLN A 211 3.81 -15.09 -8.92
C GLN A 211 3.10 -16.11 -8.03
N VAL A 212 2.13 -16.82 -8.60
CA VAL A 212 1.57 -18.06 -8.04
C VAL A 212 1.97 -19.21 -8.96
N THR A 213 2.59 -20.24 -8.39
CA THR A 213 3.00 -21.44 -9.12
C THR A 213 2.06 -22.59 -8.76
N LEU A 214 1.68 -23.41 -9.75
CA LEU A 214 0.98 -24.67 -9.57
C LEU A 214 1.87 -25.79 -10.11
N GLN A 215 2.36 -26.64 -9.21
CA GLN A 215 3.26 -27.75 -9.51
C GLN A 215 2.50 -29.08 -9.35
N PRO A 216 2.64 -30.04 -10.27
CA PRO A 216 2.00 -31.34 -10.17
C PRO A 216 2.80 -32.25 -9.23
N LEU A 217 2.10 -32.90 -8.31
CA LEU A 217 2.67 -33.90 -7.39
C LEU A 217 2.62 -35.32 -7.98
N THR A 218 1.83 -35.54 -9.03
CA THR A 218 1.57 -36.85 -9.62
C THR A 218 1.61 -36.82 -11.15
N SER A 219 1.77 -37.99 -11.78
CA SER A 219 1.67 -38.14 -13.23
C SER A 219 0.31 -37.69 -13.78
N VAL A 220 -0.78 -37.89 -13.02
CA VAL A 220 -2.13 -37.43 -13.37
C VAL A 220 -2.18 -35.89 -13.38
N GLY A 221 -1.67 -35.25 -12.34
CA GLY A 221 -1.52 -33.79 -12.28
C GLY A 221 -0.68 -33.25 -13.43
N LYS A 222 0.42 -33.92 -13.78
CA LYS A 222 1.29 -33.51 -14.91
C LYS A 222 0.57 -33.57 -16.25
N ILE A 223 -0.22 -34.62 -16.51
CA ILE A 223 -1.07 -34.70 -17.71
C ILE A 223 -2.05 -33.52 -17.73
N MET A 224 -2.75 -33.27 -16.61
CA MET A 224 -3.76 -32.21 -16.47
C MET A 224 -3.24 -30.77 -16.72
N LEU A 225 -1.92 -30.52 -16.69
CA LEU A 225 -1.34 -29.20 -17.03
C LEU A 225 -1.55 -28.77 -18.50
N TYR A 226 -2.11 -29.63 -19.36
CA TYR A 226 -2.44 -29.31 -20.76
C TYR A 226 -3.36 -28.09 -20.92
N ARG A 227 -4.16 -27.73 -19.90
CA ARG A 227 -5.05 -26.57 -19.86
C ARG A 227 -4.72 -25.65 -18.67
N PRO A 228 -4.97 -24.33 -18.74
CA PRO A 228 -4.74 -23.43 -17.59
C PRO A 228 -5.68 -23.83 -16.43
N LEU A 229 -5.09 -24.14 -15.27
CA LEU A 229 -5.83 -24.55 -14.07
C LEU A 229 -5.95 -23.42 -13.03
N LEU A 230 -5.10 -22.38 -13.09
CA LEU A 230 -5.17 -21.23 -12.20
C LEU A 230 -6.21 -20.21 -12.70
N ILE A 231 -7.15 -19.83 -11.82
CA ILE A 231 -8.15 -18.77 -12.05
C ILE A 231 -7.88 -17.59 -11.12
N VAL A 232 -8.04 -16.38 -11.66
CA VAL A 232 -8.17 -15.09 -10.96
C VAL A 232 -9.64 -14.74 -10.80
N THR A 233 -10.09 -14.42 -9.58
CA THR A 233 -11.41 -13.81 -9.35
C THR A 233 -11.29 -12.56 -8.47
N GLN A 234 -12.10 -11.54 -8.76
CA GLN A 234 -12.06 -10.23 -8.11
C GLN A 234 -13.49 -9.80 -7.74
N SER A 235 -13.65 -9.14 -6.59
CA SER A 235 -14.97 -8.63 -6.15
C SER A 235 -15.29 -7.19 -6.57
N ASN A 236 -14.30 -6.29 -6.70
CA ASN A 236 -14.55 -4.89 -7.06
C ASN A 236 -13.53 -4.33 -8.07
N PRO A 237 -13.84 -4.35 -9.39
CA PRO A 237 -12.98 -3.82 -10.44
C PRO A 237 -12.98 -2.27 -10.54
N GLU A 238 -13.89 -1.56 -9.87
CA GLU A 238 -13.88 -0.08 -9.86
C GLU A 238 -12.77 0.49 -8.96
N VAL A 239 -12.32 -0.28 -7.96
CA VAL A 239 -11.36 0.14 -6.93
C VAL A 239 -9.95 -0.35 -7.26
N LEU A 240 -9.83 -1.58 -7.74
CA LEU A 240 -8.57 -2.26 -8.01
C LEU A 240 -8.52 -2.74 -9.46
N ARG A 241 -7.38 -2.52 -10.13
CA ARG A 241 -7.07 -3.13 -11.42
C ARG A 241 -6.11 -4.30 -11.20
N ILE A 242 -6.50 -5.48 -11.67
CA ILE A 242 -5.67 -6.67 -11.68
C ILE A 242 -5.23 -6.93 -13.12
N SER A 243 -3.92 -7.09 -13.33
CA SER A 243 -3.36 -7.57 -14.60
C SER A 243 -2.65 -8.88 -14.34
N SER A 244 -2.89 -9.90 -15.17
CA SER A 244 -2.26 -11.21 -15.02
C SER A 244 -1.66 -11.72 -16.32
N LYS A 245 -0.53 -12.40 -16.21
CA LYS A 245 0.16 -13.11 -17.30
C LYS A 245 0.27 -14.58 -16.90
N PHE A 246 -0.17 -15.47 -17.78
CA PHE A 246 -0.09 -16.91 -17.56
C PHE A 246 1.04 -17.52 -18.41
N ALA A 247 1.89 -18.33 -17.79
CA ALA A 247 2.92 -19.10 -18.45
C ALA A 247 2.75 -20.61 -18.13
N ARG A 248 2.80 -21.44 -19.17
CA ARG A 248 2.87 -22.90 -19.04
C ARG A 248 4.31 -23.34 -19.22
N LEU A 249 4.84 -24.06 -18.24
CA LEU A 249 6.11 -24.77 -18.31
C LEU A 249 5.85 -26.30 -18.38
N PRO A 250 6.83 -27.13 -18.81
CA PRO A 250 6.63 -28.59 -18.93
C PRO A 250 6.34 -29.31 -17.60
N ASP A 251 6.68 -28.66 -16.49
CA ASP A 251 6.69 -29.16 -15.13
C ASP A 251 5.73 -28.40 -14.19
N ARG A 252 5.18 -27.25 -14.60
CA ARG A 252 4.33 -26.39 -13.74
C ARG A 252 3.59 -25.32 -14.55
N GLN A 253 2.61 -24.69 -13.92
CA GLN A 253 2.00 -23.44 -14.41
C GLN A 253 2.38 -22.28 -13.50
N VAL A 254 2.63 -21.12 -14.09
CA VAL A 254 2.98 -19.89 -13.37
C VAL A 254 2.00 -18.79 -13.78
N LEU A 255 1.43 -18.12 -12.79
CA LEU A 255 0.57 -16.97 -12.95
C LEU A 255 1.24 -15.76 -12.31
N SER A 256 1.78 -14.86 -13.12
CA SER A 256 2.28 -13.56 -12.68
C SER A 256 1.10 -12.60 -12.55
N VAL A 257 0.98 -11.93 -11.40
CA VAL A 257 -0.11 -11.00 -11.07
C VAL A 257 0.49 -9.63 -10.74
N LEU A 258 -0.19 -8.58 -11.20
CA LEU A 258 0.04 -7.17 -10.85
C LEU A 258 -1.26 -6.57 -10.29
N LEU A 259 -1.15 -5.97 -9.12
CA LEU A 259 -2.19 -5.20 -8.44
C LEU A 259 -1.85 -3.71 -8.50
N LYS A 260 -2.77 -2.89 -9.03
CA LYS A 260 -2.69 -1.42 -9.06
C LYS A 260 -4.05 -0.81 -8.73
N PRO A 261 -4.18 0.26 -7.92
CA PRO A 261 -5.44 0.97 -7.79
C PRO A 261 -5.93 1.52 -9.14
N THR A 262 -7.24 1.69 -9.31
CA THR A 262 -7.79 2.32 -10.53
C THR A 262 -7.64 3.84 -10.54
N GLY A 263 -7.56 4.45 -9.36
CA GLY A 263 -7.65 5.91 -9.16
C GLY A 263 -9.08 6.47 -9.21
N VAL A 264 -10.07 5.70 -9.67
CA VAL A 264 -11.46 6.16 -9.83
C VAL A 264 -12.19 6.22 -8.48
N LYS A 265 -11.93 5.27 -7.59
CA LYS A 265 -12.73 5.09 -6.36
C LYS A 265 -11.89 4.49 -5.24
N GLN A 266 -11.98 5.07 -4.05
CA GLN A 266 -11.43 4.48 -2.83
C GLN A 266 -12.32 3.34 -2.33
N GLY A 267 -11.71 2.28 -1.81
CA GLY A 267 -12.46 1.18 -1.20
C GLY A 267 -11.62 -0.06 -0.91
N VAL A 268 -12.30 -1.19 -0.81
CA VAL A 268 -11.68 -2.51 -0.64
C VAL A 268 -12.13 -3.42 -1.78
N SER A 269 -11.19 -4.15 -2.37
CA SER A 269 -11.46 -5.26 -3.27
C SER A 269 -10.80 -6.52 -2.71
N SER A 270 -11.55 -7.62 -2.64
CA SER A 270 -10.94 -8.94 -2.49
C SER A 270 -10.50 -9.49 -3.85
N PHE A 271 -9.46 -10.32 -3.81
CA PHE A 271 -8.87 -11.00 -4.95
C PHE A 271 -8.52 -12.43 -4.53
N VAL A 272 -8.85 -13.42 -5.35
CA VAL A 272 -8.53 -14.84 -5.10
C VAL A 272 -7.84 -15.44 -6.32
N VAL A 273 -6.71 -16.11 -6.08
CA VAL A 273 -6.13 -17.09 -7.00
C VAL A 273 -6.51 -18.48 -6.52
N ARG A 274 -7.04 -19.33 -7.40
CA ARG A 274 -7.40 -20.72 -7.05
C ARG A 274 -7.10 -21.69 -8.18
N SER A 275 -6.84 -22.95 -7.85
CA SER A 275 -6.92 -24.03 -8.82
C SER A 275 -8.37 -24.33 -9.21
N GLN A 276 -8.59 -24.76 -10.44
CA GLN A 276 -9.83 -25.39 -10.91
C GLN A 276 -10.00 -26.82 -10.41
N ILE A 277 -8.88 -27.50 -10.15
CA ILE A 277 -8.83 -28.91 -9.76
C ILE A 277 -7.87 -29.02 -8.57
N SER A 278 -8.43 -29.16 -7.38
CA SER A 278 -7.69 -29.37 -6.14
C SER A 278 -8.64 -30.00 -5.12
N SER A 279 -8.14 -30.99 -4.38
CA SER A 279 -8.85 -31.49 -3.22
C SER A 279 -8.77 -30.48 -2.07
N ILE A 280 -9.82 -30.45 -1.25
CA ILE A 280 -9.87 -29.69 0.01
C ILE A 280 -9.22 -30.45 1.18
N SER A 281 -8.89 -31.72 0.98
CA SER A 281 -8.24 -32.60 1.97
C SER A 281 -6.71 -32.45 1.98
N CYS A 282 -6.14 -31.63 1.11
CA CYS A 282 -4.69 -31.45 0.98
C CYS A 282 -4.15 -30.43 1.97
N ASP A 283 -2.97 -30.70 2.51
CA ASP A 283 -2.20 -29.75 3.32
C ASP A 283 -1.73 -28.52 2.49
N SER A 284 -1.62 -28.68 1.16
CA SER A 284 -1.28 -27.59 0.24
C SER A 284 -2.47 -26.66 0.00
N PRO A 285 -2.27 -25.33 -0.03
CA PRO A 285 -3.38 -24.38 -0.18
C PRO A 285 -4.01 -24.50 -1.57
N SER A 286 -5.32 -24.75 -1.61
CA SER A 286 -6.10 -24.83 -2.86
C SER A 286 -6.45 -23.45 -3.45
N SER A 287 -6.34 -22.39 -2.65
CA SER A 287 -6.51 -20.99 -3.05
C SER A 287 -5.70 -20.02 -2.17
N PHE A 288 -5.34 -18.87 -2.72
CA PHE A 288 -4.80 -17.71 -1.99
C PHE A 288 -5.79 -16.56 -2.08
N THR A 289 -6.20 -16.02 -0.93
CA THR A 289 -7.12 -14.88 -0.84
C THR A 289 -6.38 -13.64 -0.32
N PHE A 290 -6.59 -12.53 -1.01
CA PHE A 290 -6.04 -11.22 -0.67
C PHE A 290 -7.16 -10.22 -0.47
N ILE A 291 -7.03 -9.37 0.55
CA ILE A 291 -7.91 -8.23 0.80
C ILE A 291 -7.12 -6.97 0.52
N VAL A 292 -7.42 -6.31 -0.59
CA VAL A 292 -6.69 -5.13 -1.07
C VAL A 292 -7.49 -3.89 -0.72
N GLN A 293 -6.92 -3.06 0.15
CA GLN A 293 -7.48 -1.81 0.63
C GLN A 293 -6.81 -0.64 -0.10
N CYS A 294 -7.54 -0.05 -1.05
CA CYS A 294 -7.14 1.13 -1.82
C CYS A 294 -7.79 2.37 -1.20
N VAL A 295 -7.26 2.83 -0.07
CA VAL A 295 -7.76 4.00 0.68
C VAL A 295 -6.62 4.76 1.35
N ARG A 296 -6.97 5.90 1.96
CA ARG A 296 -6.13 6.67 2.90
C ARG A 296 -5.35 5.81 3.92
N THR A 297 -4.08 5.51 3.63
CA THR A 297 -3.11 4.87 4.55
C THR A 297 -2.48 5.91 5.49
N ARG A 298 -2.60 5.73 6.81
CA ARG A 298 -1.99 6.66 7.78
C ARG A 298 -0.49 6.45 7.89
N GLY A 299 0.26 7.53 8.12
CA GLY A 299 1.68 7.48 8.52
C GLY A 299 2.72 7.48 7.40
N ARG A 300 2.32 7.48 6.12
CA ARG A 300 3.26 7.79 5.02
C ARG A 300 3.54 9.29 4.97
N ARG A 301 4.77 9.63 4.62
CA ARG A 301 5.30 11.00 4.51
C ARG A 301 6.18 11.08 3.27
N LEU A 302 6.40 12.29 2.76
CA LEU A 302 7.43 12.54 1.75
C LEU A 302 8.83 12.36 2.37
N VAL A 303 9.76 11.80 1.60
CA VAL A 303 11.17 11.66 1.96
C VAL A 303 11.96 12.75 1.26
N ILE A 304 12.45 13.71 2.03
CA ILE A 304 13.33 14.79 1.56
C ILE A 304 14.78 14.34 1.66
N LYS A 305 15.56 14.58 0.61
CA LYS A 305 17.01 14.36 0.56
C LYS A 305 17.70 15.70 0.32
N TYR A 306 18.47 16.14 1.31
CA TYR A 306 19.38 17.27 1.18
C TYR A 306 20.58 16.88 0.27
N PRO A 307 21.15 17.82 -0.51
CA PRO A 307 22.15 17.48 -1.52
C PRO A 307 23.48 16.96 -0.94
N LYS A 308 23.94 17.46 0.21
CA LYS A 308 25.03 16.83 0.97
C LYS A 308 24.44 15.88 2.02
N LYS A 309 24.77 14.58 1.93
CA LYS A 309 24.41 13.58 2.95
C LYS A 309 25.35 13.72 4.15
N VAL A 310 24.78 13.69 5.35
CA VAL A 310 25.49 13.70 6.64
C VAL A 310 24.77 12.72 7.55
N GLU A 311 25.50 11.90 8.30
CA GLU A 311 24.89 10.89 9.15
C GLU A 311 24.18 11.49 10.36
N ALA A 312 23.05 10.90 10.74
CA ALA A 312 22.20 11.38 11.83
C ALA A 312 22.96 11.51 13.17
N GLU A 313 23.89 10.58 13.43
CA GLU A 313 24.74 10.61 14.62
C GLU A 313 25.72 11.78 14.64
N GLU A 314 26.25 12.19 13.49
CA GLU A 314 27.19 13.31 13.38
C GLU A 314 26.47 14.64 13.65
N ILE A 315 25.28 14.80 13.05
CA ILE A 315 24.38 15.94 13.30
C ILE A 315 24.01 16.00 14.79
N LEU A 316 23.83 14.88 15.49
CA LEU A 316 23.52 14.86 16.92
C LEU A 316 24.73 15.08 17.83
N LYS A 317 25.90 14.50 17.52
CA LYS A 317 27.09 14.52 18.39
C LYS A 317 27.88 15.82 18.35
N ALA A 318 27.90 16.55 17.23
CA ALA A 318 28.72 17.75 17.11
C ALA A 318 28.28 18.83 18.13
N GLY A 319 29.21 19.38 18.93
CA GLY A 319 28.91 20.52 19.82
C GLY A 319 28.80 21.87 19.08
N ARG A 320 29.09 21.88 17.78
CA ARG A 320 29.26 23.04 16.91
C ARG A 320 28.60 22.79 15.53
N ALA A 321 28.85 23.69 14.60
CA ALA A 321 28.61 23.51 13.17
C ALA A 321 29.16 22.17 12.64
N VAL A 322 28.50 21.59 11.63
CA VAL A 322 29.02 20.43 10.89
C VAL A 322 29.57 20.94 9.57
N GLU A 323 30.84 20.69 9.28
CA GLU A 323 31.58 21.15 8.11
C GLU A 323 31.85 19.99 7.14
N ASN A 324 32.03 20.28 5.85
CA ASN A 324 32.54 19.29 4.90
C ASN A 324 34.08 19.19 4.95
N GLU A 325 34.64 18.26 4.16
CA GLU A 325 36.09 18.04 4.00
C GLU A 325 36.89 19.30 3.57
N ILE A 326 36.20 20.32 3.04
CA ILE A 326 36.78 21.59 2.55
C ILE A 326 36.57 22.73 3.57
N GLY A 327 35.91 22.46 4.72
CA GLY A 327 35.62 23.45 5.76
C GLY A 327 34.38 24.32 5.51
N GLU A 328 33.55 24.01 4.52
CA GLU A 328 32.24 24.67 4.34
C GLU A 328 31.22 24.13 5.36
N GLU A 329 30.53 25.03 6.07
CA GLU A 329 29.43 24.68 6.96
C GLU A 329 28.24 24.06 6.18
N ILE A 330 27.88 22.82 6.54
CA ILE A 330 26.71 22.09 6.01
C ILE A 330 25.51 22.26 6.94
N TYR A 331 25.74 22.21 8.26
CA TYR A 331 24.70 22.40 9.28
C TYR A 331 25.14 23.41 10.31
N THR A 332 24.30 24.42 10.54
CA THR A 332 24.54 25.45 11.55
C THR A 332 23.72 25.22 12.82
N VAL A 333 24.23 25.71 13.95
CA VAL A 333 23.55 25.68 15.25
C VAL A 333 22.71 26.94 15.41
N LEU A 334 21.40 26.78 15.55
CA LEU A 334 20.50 27.91 15.79
C LEU A 334 20.75 28.52 17.18
N LYS A 335 20.57 29.84 17.28
CA LYS A 335 20.60 30.54 18.57
C LYS A 335 19.46 30.05 19.46
N THR A 336 19.61 30.09 20.78
CA THR A 336 18.53 29.68 21.69
C THR A 336 17.29 30.57 21.51
N ASN A 337 16.11 29.96 21.54
CA ASN A 337 14.81 30.58 21.26
C ASN A 337 14.73 31.30 19.89
N TYR A 338 15.54 30.88 18.90
CA TYR A 338 15.61 31.51 17.60
C TYR A 338 14.24 31.55 16.91
N ARG A 339 13.98 32.67 16.23
CA ARG A 339 12.80 32.87 15.40
C ARG A 339 13.21 33.51 14.06
N PRO A 340 12.74 32.96 12.92
CA PRO A 340 12.95 33.53 11.58
C PRO A 340 12.59 35.02 11.48
N PRO A 341 13.32 35.79 10.66
CA PRO A 341 12.88 37.07 10.13
C PRO A 341 11.48 37.03 9.52
N SER A 342 10.82 38.19 9.42
CA SER A 342 9.58 38.33 8.64
C SER A 342 9.70 39.42 7.59
N VAL A 343 8.68 39.54 6.75
CA VAL A 343 8.51 40.64 5.79
C VAL A 343 8.52 42.04 6.43
N GLN A 344 8.33 42.16 7.76
CA GLN A 344 8.46 43.45 8.47
C GLN A 344 9.92 43.77 8.88
N GLY A 345 10.86 42.86 8.67
CA GLY A 345 12.29 43.08 8.88
C GLY A 345 13.01 41.96 9.64
N LYS A 346 14.34 41.99 9.58
CA LYS A 346 15.26 41.05 10.24
C LYS A 346 15.08 40.99 11.77
N ASP A 347 14.54 42.05 12.36
CA ASP A 347 14.38 42.24 13.81
C ASP A 347 12.93 42.10 14.32
N ILE A 348 11.99 41.75 13.45
CA ILE A 348 10.57 41.62 13.78
C ILE A 348 10.07 40.21 13.39
N PRO A 349 10.38 39.16 14.18
CA PRO A 349 9.88 37.81 13.92
C PRO A 349 8.36 37.74 14.12
N LEU A 350 7.63 37.27 13.11
CA LEU A 350 6.17 37.16 13.11
C LEU A 350 5.62 35.74 12.97
N THR A 351 6.50 34.74 12.90
CA THR A 351 6.11 33.32 12.98
C THR A 351 5.85 32.92 14.43
N LYS A 352 4.95 31.94 14.61
CA LYS A 352 4.70 31.33 15.92
C LYS A 352 5.77 30.32 16.33
N ASN A 353 6.44 29.72 15.35
CA ASN A 353 7.44 28.70 15.57
C ASN A 353 8.67 29.26 16.30
N VAL A 354 8.98 28.70 17.46
CA VAL A 354 10.27 28.89 18.15
C VAL A 354 11.16 27.70 17.83
N TYR A 355 12.45 27.96 17.60
CA TYR A 355 13.47 26.96 17.30
C TYR A 355 14.57 26.97 18.37
N ASN A 356 15.19 25.82 18.64
CA ASN A 356 16.16 25.63 19.73
C ASN A 356 15.67 26.25 21.07
N ALA A 357 14.47 25.86 21.50
CA ALA A 357 13.75 26.46 22.62
C ALA A 357 14.39 26.19 24.01
N ASP A 358 14.44 27.21 24.85
CA ASP A 358 14.83 27.11 26.25
C ASP A 358 14.01 28.13 27.06
N PRO A 359 12.96 27.67 27.76
CA PRO A 359 12.11 28.55 28.57
C PRO A 359 12.83 29.32 29.68
N SER A 360 14.04 28.89 30.08
CA SER A 360 14.86 29.61 31.07
C SER A 360 15.51 30.90 30.52
N LYS A 361 15.40 31.14 29.21
CA LYS A 361 16.04 32.26 28.50
C LYS A 361 14.99 33.13 27.79
N PRO A 362 15.28 34.43 27.56
CA PRO A 362 14.38 35.30 26.83
C PRO A 362 14.17 34.83 25.38
N LEU A 363 13.02 35.20 24.80
CA LEU A 363 12.72 34.95 23.39
C LEU A 363 13.63 35.77 22.48
N TYR A 364 14.14 35.15 21.40
CA TYR A 364 14.98 35.84 20.42
C TYR A 364 14.21 36.98 19.74
N LYS A 365 14.79 38.19 19.74
CA LYS A 365 14.28 39.38 19.04
C LYS A 365 12.82 39.75 19.41
N SER A 366 12.55 39.74 20.71
CA SER A 366 11.22 39.97 21.30
C SER A 366 10.91 41.44 21.63
N TRP A 367 11.77 42.39 21.27
CA TRP A 367 11.65 43.83 21.62
C TRP A 367 10.32 44.49 21.21
N TYR A 368 9.66 43.96 20.17
CA TYR A 368 8.36 44.43 19.73
C TYR A 368 7.25 43.56 20.30
N LYS A 369 6.28 44.17 20.98
CA LYS A 369 5.10 43.49 21.55
C LYS A 369 4.38 42.54 20.57
N LYS A 370 4.27 42.93 19.29
CA LYS A 370 3.69 42.11 18.22
C LYS A 370 4.51 40.84 17.91
N SER A 371 5.83 40.91 18.06
CA SER A 371 6.72 39.75 17.93
C SER A 371 6.59 38.85 19.15
N GLU A 372 6.67 39.41 20.35
CA GLU A 372 6.54 38.71 21.64
C GLU A 372 5.24 37.90 21.71
N GLN A 373 4.09 38.55 21.55
CA GLN A 373 2.75 37.94 21.65
C GLN A 373 2.48 36.82 20.63
N LYS A 374 3.30 36.69 19.58
CA LYS A 374 3.16 35.67 18.56
C LYS A 374 3.95 34.39 18.83
N ALA A 375 4.93 34.39 19.72
CA ALA A 375 5.76 33.21 19.96
C ALA A 375 4.98 32.12 20.70
N GLU A 376 5.07 30.87 20.22
CA GLU A 376 4.39 29.71 20.79
C GLU A 376 5.42 28.59 21.01
N PHE A 377 5.73 28.28 22.28
CA PHE A 377 6.40 27.04 22.64
C PHE A 377 5.41 25.87 22.52
N LYS A 378 5.89 24.71 22.08
CA LYS A 378 5.11 23.49 21.86
C LYS A 378 5.48 22.45 22.91
N GLN A 379 6.53 21.67 22.67
CA GLN A 379 7.03 20.67 23.62
C GLN A 379 7.68 21.32 24.86
N CYS A 380 8.23 22.52 24.71
CA CYS A 380 8.75 23.33 25.82
C CYS A 380 7.67 24.16 26.55
N TYR A 381 6.38 24.03 26.21
CA TYR A 381 5.31 24.81 26.85
C TYR A 381 5.23 24.54 28.36
N MET A 382 5.16 25.61 29.16
CA MET A 382 5.17 25.58 30.64
C MET A 382 6.37 24.90 31.31
N GLN A 383 7.43 24.54 30.56
CA GLN A 383 8.65 23.98 31.15
C GLN A 383 9.53 25.08 31.76
N SER A 384 10.33 24.73 32.78
CA SER A 384 11.21 25.69 33.46
C SER A 384 12.59 25.86 32.80
N SER A 385 13.03 24.89 32.00
CA SER A 385 14.29 24.92 31.25
C SER A 385 14.27 23.93 30.09
N ARG A 386 15.21 24.05 29.15
CA ARG A 386 15.38 23.12 28.01
C ARG A 386 15.44 21.64 28.40
N TYR A 387 15.98 21.30 29.57
CA TYR A 387 16.07 19.91 30.05
C TYR A 387 14.69 19.26 30.19
N TYR A 388 13.71 20.01 30.70
CA TYR A 388 12.35 19.51 30.93
C TYR A 388 11.47 19.48 29.67
N CYS A 389 11.95 19.97 28.51
CA CYS A 389 11.23 19.84 27.24
C CYS A 389 11.19 18.41 26.69
N GLY A 390 12.01 17.49 27.21
CA GLY A 390 11.95 16.06 26.84
C GLY A 390 12.40 15.72 25.41
N CYS A 391 13.09 16.63 24.71
CA CYS A 391 13.53 16.47 23.32
C CYS A 391 14.33 15.18 23.09
N THR A 392 13.75 14.22 22.36
CA THR A 392 14.45 13.00 21.95
C THR A 392 15.41 13.28 20.77
N PRO A 393 16.37 12.38 20.48
CA PRO A 393 17.23 12.50 19.30
C PRO A 393 16.45 12.57 17.98
N ALA A 394 15.29 11.89 17.90
CA ALA A 394 14.41 11.95 16.73
C ALA A 394 13.77 13.34 16.58
N ASP A 395 13.31 13.95 17.68
CA ASP A 395 12.70 15.29 17.68
C ASP A 395 13.70 16.37 17.25
N LYS A 396 14.97 16.23 17.65
CA LYS A 396 16.07 17.13 17.25
C LYS A 396 16.38 17.07 15.76
N LEU A 397 16.23 15.90 15.14
CA LEU A 397 16.46 15.68 13.71
C LEU A 397 15.22 15.99 12.88
N SER A 398 14.01 15.85 13.45
CA SER A 398 12.75 16.13 12.80
C SER A 398 12.70 17.56 12.23
N ASP A 399 12.26 17.68 10.99
CA ASP A 399 11.91 18.97 10.37
C ASP A 399 10.42 19.31 10.58
N ASP A 400 9.60 18.40 11.13
CA ASP A 400 8.15 18.63 11.33
C ASP A 400 7.91 19.75 12.36
N PRO A 401 7.05 20.76 12.06
CA PRO A 401 6.86 21.93 12.91
C PRO A 401 6.36 21.60 14.32
N ALA A 402 5.75 20.43 14.57
CA ALA A 402 5.41 20.01 15.93
C ALA A 402 6.64 19.95 16.87
N TYR A 403 7.84 19.75 16.30
CA TYR A 403 9.11 19.56 16.99
C TYR A 403 10.07 20.75 16.87
N SER A 404 9.60 21.92 16.40
CA SER A 404 10.46 23.08 16.17
C SER A 404 11.30 23.47 17.40
N ASP A 405 10.70 23.40 18.59
CA ASP A 405 11.35 23.62 19.89
C ASP A 405 12.65 22.82 20.07
N CYS A 406 12.66 21.57 19.59
CA CYS A 406 13.78 20.65 19.73
C CYS A 406 14.82 20.79 18.60
N LYS A 407 14.48 21.43 17.48
CA LYS A 407 15.37 21.61 16.34
C LYS A 407 16.53 22.55 16.67
N GLU A 408 17.70 21.96 16.93
CA GLU A 408 18.95 22.67 17.27
C GLU A 408 19.75 23.08 16.03
N LYS A 409 19.71 22.25 14.97
CA LYS A 409 20.56 22.38 13.79
C LYS A 409 19.77 22.27 12.50
N VAL A 410 20.23 23.01 11.50
CA VAL A 410 19.53 23.19 10.22
C VAL A 410 20.52 23.25 9.06
N TYR A 411 20.09 22.78 7.89
CA TYR A 411 20.93 22.71 6.70
C TYR A 411 21.22 24.11 6.14
N VAL A 412 22.48 24.39 5.82
CA VAL A 412 22.93 25.69 5.29
C VAL A 412 22.81 25.74 3.77
N ALA A 413 22.23 26.83 3.27
CA ALA A 413 22.12 27.11 1.83
C ALA A 413 22.72 28.49 1.53
N LYS A 414 23.55 28.57 0.48
CA LYS A 414 24.17 29.82 0.06
C LYS A 414 23.11 30.82 -0.42
N ARG A 415 23.24 32.07 0.04
CA ARG A 415 22.31 33.15 -0.31
C ARG A 415 22.42 33.48 -1.80
N ASP A 416 21.28 33.69 -2.45
CA ASP A 416 21.13 33.98 -3.87
C ASP A 416 21.69 32.92 -4.85
N GLU A 417 22.04 31.74 -4.37
CA GLU A 417 22.31 30.55 -5.18
C GLU A 417 21.09 29.61 -5.18
N PHE A 418 20.98 28.75 -6.20
CA PHE A 418 19.97 27.69 -6.21
C PHE A 418 20.51 26.45 -5.49
N ILE A 419 19.78 25.99 -4.47
CA ILE A 419 19.96 24.66 -3.89
C ILE A 419 18.99 23.68 -4.54
N THR A 420 19.53 22.57 -5.03
CA THR A 420 18.77 21.45 -5.60
C THR A 420 18.48 20.41 -4.52
N MET A 421 17.23 19.96 -4.39
CA MET A 421 16.82 18.91 -3.46
C MET A 421 15.95 17.86 -4.15
N ASP A 422 15.99 16.63 -3.63
CA ASP A 422 15.10 15.55 -4.09
C ASP A 422 14.05 15.24 -3.02
N ILE A 423 12.79 15.38 -3.40
CA ILE A 423 11.62 15.00 -2.61
C ILE A 423 10.96 13.82 -3.31
N SER A 424 10.83 12.72 -2.57
CA SER A 424 10.41 11.43 -3.12
C SER A 424 9.29 10.81 -2.31
N TYR A 425 8.37 10.12 -2.99
CA TYR A 425 7.33 9.31 -2.38
C TYR A 425 7.64 7.83 -2.64
N PRO A 426 8.32 7.12 -1.72
CA PRO A 426 8.79 5.77 -1.98
C PRO A 426 7.61 4.81 -2.15
N PRO A 427 7.60 3.95 -3.20
CA PRO A 427 6.51 3.01 -3.44
C PRO A 427 6.44 1.95 -2.33
N ARG A 428 5.26 1.37 -2.15
CA ARG A 428 5.01 0.37 -1.09
C ARG A 428 5.77 -0.93 -1.28
N MET A 429 6.01 -1.34 -2.53
CA MET A 429 6.90 -2.44 -2.92
C MET A 429 8.13 -1.85 -3.63
N PRO A 430 9.37 -2.21 -3.25
CA PRO A 430 10.56 -1.75 -3.94
C PRO A 430 10.58 -2.19 -5.41
N ASP A 431 11.06 -1.34 -6.30
CA ASP A 431 11.19 -1.61 -7.73
C ASP A 431 12.03 -2.87 -8.04
N SER A 432 13.00 -3.20 -7.17
CA SER A 432 13.82 -4.42 -7.25
C SER A 432 13.06 -5.72 -6.92
N GLU A 433 11.93 -5.64 -6.23
CA GLU A 433 11.05 -6.78 -5.91
C GLU A 433 9.84 -6.87 -6.87
N GLN A 434 9.65 -5.87 -7.75
CA GLN A 434 8.63 -5.94 -8.78
C GLN A 434 9.02 -6.94 -9.87
N LEU A 435 8.05 -7.65 -10.41
CA LEU A 435 8.25 -8.54 -11.55
C LEU A 435 8.61 -7.71 -12.78
N GLN A 436 9.75 -8.00 -13.40
CA GLN A 436 10.25 -7.29 -14.58
C GLN A 436 9.22 -7.23 -15.73
N ASP A 437 8.41 -8.29 -15.86
CA ASP A 437 7.24 -8.40 -16.74
C ASP A 437 6.20 -7.28 -16.61
N PHE A 438 6.13 -6.64 -15.44
CA PHE A 438 5.18 -5.61 -15.08
C PHE A 438 5.85 -4.31 -14.62
N PHE A 439 7.19 -4.28 -14.65
CA PHE A 439 7.96 -3.14 -14.20
C PHE A 439 7.64 -1.91 -15.06
N SER A 440 7.24 -0.86 -14.37
CA SER A 440 7.13 0.49 -14.89
C SER A 440 7.92 1.35 -13.93
N PRO A 441 8.85 2.21 -14.40
CA PRO A 441 9.62 3.07 -13.51
C PRO A 441 8.70 3.89 -12.62
N THR A 442 9.11 4.09 -11.37
CA THR A 442 8.35 4.87 -10.39
C THR A 442 7.94 6.22 -11.01
N PRO A 443 6.63 6.56 -11.00
CA PRO A 443 6.13 7.74 -11.70
C PRO A 443 6.60 9.03 -11.03
N LYS A 444 6.98 9.99 -11.88
CA LYS A 444 7.34 11.36 -11.50
C LYS A 444 6.24 12.00 -10.66
N ILE A 445 6.60 12.51 -9.48
CA ILE A 445 5.65 13.18 -8.58
C ILE A 445 5.69 14.69 -8.73
N SER A 446 4.50 15.31 -8.73
CA SER A 446 4.31 16.74 -8.52
C SER A 446 4.04 17.04 -7.06
N ILE A 447 4.65 18.10 -6.54
CA ILE A 447 4.50 18.57 -5.16
C ILE A 447 4.10 20.04 -5.11
N PHE A 448 3.27 20.40 -4.14
CA PHE A 448 3.07 21.78 -3.72
C PHE A 448 4.10 22.11 -2.62
N VAL A 449 4.60 23.35 -2.58
CA VAL A 449 5.60 23.80 -1.59
C VAL A 449 5.23 25.17 -1.05
N GLU A 450 5.13 25.29 0.28
CA GLU A 450 4.82 26.53 0.99
C GLU A 450 5.84 26.81 2.12
N GLU A 451 6.13 28.08 2.42
CA GLU A 451 6.97 28.47 3.56
C GLU A 451 6.09 28.82 4.78
N ILE A 452 6.24 28.08 5.87
CA ILE A 452 5.26 28.07 6.98
C ILE A 452 5.54 29.12 8.07
N ASN A 453 6.58 29.95 7.93
CA ASN A 453 6.85 31.09 8.81
C ASN A 453 6.32 32.42 8.23
N GLY A 454 5.76 32.40 7.02
CA GLY A 454 5.25 33.59 6.33
C GLY A 454 6.35 34.43 5.69
N ARG A 455 7.45 33.81 5.27
CA ARG A 455 8.46 34.44 4.41
C ARG A 455 8.01 34.45 2.96
N THR A 456 8.54 35.40 2.19
CA THR A 456 8.25 35.57 0.75
C THR A 456 9.51 35.88 -0.07
N ASP A 457 10.67 35.89 0.58
CA ASP A 457 11.98 36.24 0.02
C ASP A 457 12.75 35.00 -0.46
N TYR A 458 12.04 34.13 -1.18
CA TYR A 458 12.57 32.95 -1.86
C TYR A 458 11.95 32.81 -3.26
N LYS A 459 12.59 32.03 -4.12
CA LYS A 459 12.07 31.61 -5.42
C LYS A 459 12.25 30.11 -5.58
N ILE A 460 11.29 29.45 -6.21
CA ILE A 460 11.40 28.06 -6.65
C ILE A 460 11.35 28.11 -8.18
N ASP A 461 12.26 27.41 -8.84
CA ASP A 461 12.31 27.38 -10.30
C ASP A 461 11.37 26.32 -10.88
N ASP A 462 10.82 26.59 -12.06
CA ASP A 462 9.87 25.70 -12.72
C ASP A 462 10.60 24.63 -13.54
N SER A 463 10.29 23.36 -13.31
CA SER A 463 10.60 22.31 -14.27
C SER A 463 9.61 22.35 -15.43
N SER A 464 10.12 22.31 -16.68
CA SER A 464 9.30 22.21 -17.90
C SER A 464 8.37 20.98 -17.93
N PHE A 465 8.63 19.97 -17.09
CA PHE A 465 7.77 18.80 -16.92
C PHE A 465 6.42 19.13 -16.26
N ILE A 466 6.34 20.17 -15.44
CA ILE A 466 5.15 20.50 -14.64
C ILE A 466 4.28 21.57 -15.32
N THR A 467 4.75 22.18 -16.41
CA THR A 467 4.01 23.21 -17.15
C THR A 467 2.62 22.75 -17.60
N SER A 468 2.42 21.47 -17.94
CA SER A 468 1.10 20.93 -18.28
C SER A 468 0.14 20.91 -17.08
N ILE A 469 0.61 20.48 -15.91
CA ILE A 469 -0.16 20.47 -14.66
C ILE A 469 -0.49 21.90 -14.22
N ASN A 470 0.49 22.80 -14.26
CA ASN A 470 0.29 24.19 -13.85
C ASN A 470 -0.62 24.98 -14.81
N ASN A 471 -0.72 24.58 -16.08
CA ASN A 471 -1.62 25.20 -17.06
C ASN A 471 -3.07 24.65 -17.01
N ASP A 472 -3.32 23.55 -16.29
CA ASP A 472 -4.65 22.94 -16.17
C ASP A 472 -5.32 23.42 -14.86
N GLU A 473 -6.28 24.34 -14.98
CA GLU A 473 -7.00 24.91 -13.83
C GLU A 473 -7.81 23.87 -13.02
N VAL A 474 -8.20 22.74 -13.63
CA VAL A 474 -8.97 21.69 -12.96
C VAL A 474 -8.05 20.81 -12.12
N ILE A 475 -6.85 20.50 -12.63
CA ILE A 475 -5.84 19.73 -11.89
C ILE A 475 -5.17 20.60 -10.83
N ASN A 476 -4.84 21.85 -11.16
CA ASN A 476 -4.05 22.71 -10.28
C ASN A 476 -4.88 23.32 -9.12
N MET A 477 -6.19 23.48 -9.27
CA MET A 477 -7.10 24.10 -8.27
C MET A 477 -6.63 25.47 -7.75
N GLY A 478 -5.86 26.22 -8.54
CA GLY A 478 -5.22 27.49 -8.16
C GLY A 478 -3.91 27.36 -7.37
N GLU A 479 -3.46 26.13 -7.06
CA GLU A 479 -2.15 25.84 -6.46
C GLU A 479 -1.08 25.72 -7.55
N ARG A 480 0.19 26.05 -7.23
CA ARG A 480 1.33 25.89 -8.15
C ARG A 480 2.15 24.67 -7.76
N PHE A 481 2.26 23.72 -8.67
CA PHE A 481 3.03 22.51 -8.49
C PHE A 481 4.47 22.68 -8.98
N TYR A 482 5.36 21.89 -8.40
CA TYR A 482 6.77 21.75 -8.74
C TYR A 482 7.11 20.27 -8.88
N PHE A 483 8.26 19.97 -9.50
CA PHE A 483 8.72 18.60 -9.66
C PHE A 483 9.46 18.15 -8.40
N GLY A 484 9.17 16.94 -7.90
CA GLY A 484 9.79 16.44 -6.67
C GLY A 484 11.29 16.17 -6.81
N GLU A 485 11.73 15.69 -7.97
CA GLU A 485 13.15 15.47 -8.27
C GLU A 485 13.78 16.78 -8.78
N ASN A 486 15.00 17.08 -8.34
CA ASN A 486 15.74 18.29 -8.70
C ASN A 486 14.97 19.60 -8.42
N LEU A 487 14.25 19.68 -7.30
CA LEU A 487 13.59 20.91 -6.86
C LEU A 487 14.64 21.99 -6.58
N MET A 488 14.67 23.05 -7.40
CA MET A 488 15.61 24.15 -7.27
C MET A 488 14.99 25.32 -6.49
N ILE A 489 15.55 25.64 -5.32
CA ILE A 489 15.11 26.76 -4.48
C ILE A 489 16.25 27.78 -4.35
N LYS A 490 15.94 29.07 -4.50
CA LYS A 490 16.86 30.19 -4.26
C LYS A 490 16.35 31.06 -3.11
N LEU A 491 17.18 31.26 -2.10
CA LEU A 491 16.87 32.08 -0.92
C LEU A 491 17.48 33.47 -1.10
N GLN A 492 16.66 34.53 -1.01
CA GLN A 492 17.09 35.91 -1.31
C GLN A 492 17.40 36.72 -0.05
N GLY A 493 16.73 36.42 1.07
CA GLY A 493 17.03 36.98 2.38
C GLY A 493 17.72 36.01 3.33
N THR A 494 18.15 36.51 4.47
CA THR A 494 18.99 35.77 5.44
C THR A 494 18.19 35.07 6.54
N GLY A 495 18.76 34.10 7.23
CA GLY A 495 18.15 33.34 8.32
C GLY A 495 17.40 32.08 7.85
N LEU A 496 16.60 31.52 8.74
CA LEU A 496 15.87 30.27 8.52
C LEU A 496 14.63 30.44 7.63
N TYR A 497 14.37 29.42 6.81
CA TYR A 497 13.15 29.14 6.07
C TYR A 497 12.71 27.72 6.40
N HIS A 498 11.42 27.51 6.63
CA HIS A 498 10.84 26.20 6.90
C HIS A 498 9.76 25.96 5.87
N PHE A 499 9.92 24.91 5.07
CA PHE A 499 9.01 24.58 3.99
C PHE A 499 8.19 23.34 4.34
N LYS A 500 6.90 23.39 4.01
CA LYS A 500 6.02 22.22 3.92
C LYS A 500 5.91 21.85 2.44
N ALA A 501 6.30 20.62 2.12
CA ALA A 501 6.00 19.99 0.85
C ALA A 501 4.74 19.12 1.01
N GLU A 502 3.84 19.18 0.05
CA GLU A 502 2.62 18.36 -0.01
C GLU A 502 2.53 17.66 -1.36
N LEU A 503 2.23 16.37 -1.34
CA LEU A 503 2.08 15.57 -2.55
C LEU A 503 0.78 15.97 -3.27
N GLY A 504 0.84 16.15 -4.60
CA GLY A 504 -0.35 16.49 -5.38
C GLY A 504 -1.50 15.50 -5.17
N ARG A 505 -2.74 16.01 -5.06
CA ARG A 505 -3.93 15.24 -4.66
C ARG A 505 -4.30 14.09 -5.62
N PHE A 506 -3.72 14.06 -6.81
CA PHE A 506 -3.84 12.98 -7.81
C PHE A 506 -2.72 11.91 -7.69
N HIS A 507 -1.76 12.08 -6.77
CA HIS A 507 -0.72 11.09 -6.47
C HIS A 507 -0.92 10.33 -5.15
N SER A 508 -1.85 10.75 -4.28
CA SER A 508 -2.24 9.96 -3.12
C SER A 508 -3.72 10.13 -2.80
N PHE A 509 -4.33 9.09 -2.24
CA PHE A 509 -5.64 9.21 -1.60
C PHE A 509 -5.60 10.12 -0.37
N ASN A 510 -4.42 10.35 0.23
CA ASN A 510 -4.18 11.20 1.40
C ASN A 510 -3.52 12.54 1.07
N ASP A 511 -3.62 13.42 2.04
CA ASP A 511 -2.80 14.62 2.17
C ASP A 511 -1.43 14.18 2.72
N VAL A 512 -0.48 13.84 1.83
CA VAL A 512 0.86 13.34 2.21
C VAL A 512 1.85 14.49 2.25
N THR A 513 2.33 14.82 3.43
CA THR A 513 3.24 15.96 3.65
C THR A 513 4.65 15.52 4.02
N GLY A 514 5.62 16.39 3.76
CA GLY A 514 6.96 16.39 4.33
C GLY A 514 7.38 17.81 4.70
N TYR A 515 8.41 17.94 5.52
CA TYR A 515 8.94 19.23 5.96
C TYR A 515 10.44 19.24 5.77
N PHE A 516 11.00 20.42 5.46
CA PHE A 516 12.44 20.63 5.38
C PHE A 516 12.80 22.06 5.76
N ILE A 517 14.02 22.25 6.26
CA ILE A 517 14.48 23.51 6.83
C ILE A 517 15.81 23.91 6.22
N LEU A 518 15.85 25.12 5.66
CA LEU A 518 17.04 25.73 5.08
C LEU A 518 17.41 26.99 5.85
N TYR A 519 18.71 27.22 6.04
CA TYR A 519 19.23 28.42 6.65
C TYR A 519 20.13 29.16 5.67
N SER A 520 19.75 30.38 5.32
CA SER A 520 20.57 31.25 4.47
C SER A 520 21.47 32.11 5.34
N GLU A 521 22.78 31.98 5.17
CA GLU A 521 23.74 32.81 5.91
C GLU A 521 23.63 34.29 5.55
N THR A 522 24.00 35.13 6.52
CA THR A 522 24.33 36.52 6.25
C THR A 522 25.70 36.56 5.58
N ASN A 523 25.73 36.58 4.25
CA ASN A 523 26.96 36.89 3.51
C ASN A 523 27.62 38.13 4.14
N HIS A 524 28.93 38.05 4.43
CA HIS A 524 29.73 39.17 4.96
C HIS A 524 29.73 40.42 4.05
N LEU A 525 29.15 40.32 2.85
CA LEU A 525 29.02 41.42 1.90
C LEU A 525 28.18 42.59 2.43
N ASP A 526 27.16 42.34 3.27
CA ASP A 526 26.40 43.43 3.92
C ASP A 526 27.31 44.23 4.87
N ASP A 527 28.24 43.56 5.57
CA ASP A 527 29.26 44.22 6.41
C ASP A 527 30.32 44.93 5.55
N VAL A 528 30.73 44.39 4.40
CA VAL A 528 31.66 45.07 3.47
C VAL A 528 31.04 46.33 2.88
N LEU A 529 29.74 46.29 2.52
CA LEU A 529 29.02 47.47 2.04
C LEU A 529 28.90 48.54 3.14
N LEU A 530 28.59 48.12 4.37
CA LEU A 530 28.56 49.01 5.54
C LEU A 530 29.94 49.63 5.79
N VAL A 531 31.02 48.83 5.75
CA VAL A 531 32.40 49.31 5.89
C VAL A 531 32.74 50.30 4.76
N MET A 532 32.35 50.05 3.52
CA MET A 532 32.54 51.01 2.43
C MET A 532 31.79 52.33 2.67
N ILE A 533 30.54 52.29 3.14
CA ILE A 533 29.75 53.48 3.48
C ILE A 533 30.38 54.25 4.65
N VAL A 534 30.86 53.54 5.67
CA VAL A 534 31.57 54.15 6.82
C VAL A 534 32.89 54.79 6.38
N MET A 535 33.69 54.11 5.55
CA MET A 535 34.95 54.67 5.02
C MET A 535 34.70 55.89 4.12
N LEU A 536 33.69 55.85 3.25
CA LEU A 536 33.31 56.99 2.42
C LEU A 536 32.85 58.19 3.27
N THR A 537 31.96 57.97 4.24
CA THR A 537 31.46 59.04 5.12
C THR A 537 32.55 59.63 6.01
N MET A 538 33.44 58.80 6.58
CA MET A 538 34.61 59.28 7.31
C MET A 538 35.54 60.11 6.43
N THR A 539 35.76 59.71 5.17
CA THR A 539 36.59 60.46 4.22
C THR A 539 35.97 61.83 3.90
N VAL A 540 34.65 61.89 3.64
CA VAL A 540 33.93 63.15 3.40
C VAL A 540 33.98 64.06 4.64
N CYS A 541 33.78 63.51 5.84
CA CYS A 541 33.91 64.27 7.08
C CYS A 541 35.32 64.85 7.28
N PHE A 542 36.38 64.08 7.01
CA PHE A 542 37.76 64.56 7.07
C PHE A 542 38.02 65.69 6.07
N ILE A 543 37.52 65.58 4.84
CA ILE A 543 37.63 66.62 3.81
C ILE A 543 36.93 67.91 4.26
N LEU A 544 35.72 67.81 4.81
CA LEU A 544 34.96 68.97 5.31
C LEU A 544 35.67 69.64 6.51
N VAL A 545 36.20 68.87 7.46
CA VAL A 545 36.99 69.40 8.58
C VAL A 545 38.27 70.07 8.09
N PHE A 546 38.96 69.49 7.10
CA PHE A 546 40.17 70.05 6.52
C PHE A 546 39.91 71.38 5.78
N PHE A 547 38.84 71.46 4.97
CA PHE A 547 38.44 72.72 4.33
C PHE A 547 37.97 73.76 5.36
N GLY A 548 37.30 73.34 6.44
CA GLY A 548 36.98 74.18 7.58
C GLY A 548 38.23 74.77 8.23
N PHE A 549 39.24 73.94 8.49
CA PHE A 549 40.54 74.35 9.03
C PHE A 549 41.28 75.33 8.11
N ILE A 550 41.33 75.06 6.80
CA ILE A 550 41.91 76.00 5.82
C ILE A 550 41.16 77.34 5.84
N ARG A 551 39.82 77.34 5.87
CA ARG A 551 39.01 78.56 5.92
C ARG A 551 39.25 79.38 7.20
N VAL A 552 39.39 78.71 8.36
CA VAL A 552 39.73 79.35 9.64
C VAL A 552 41.16 79.91 9.61
N ARG A 553 42.14 79.12 9.14
CA ARG A 553 43.53 79.56 8.98
C ARG A 553 43.63 80.78 8.06
N HIS A 554 42.90 80.79 6.95
CA HIS A 554 42.93 81.89 5.99
C HIS A 554 42.32 83.18 6.56
N ARG A 555 41.32 83.08 7.45
CA ARG A 555 40.81 84.23 8.23
C ARG A 555 41.81 84.72 9.28
N LEU A 556 42.47 83.81 10.00
CA LEU A 556 43.48 84.17 11.01
C LEU A 556 44.71 84.85 10.37
N VAL A 557 45.18 84.36 9.23
CA VAL A 557 46.28 84.99 8.46
C VAL A 557 45.89 86.38 7.94
N ALA A 558 44.64 86.57 7.52
CA ALA A 558 44.12 87.88 7.10
C ALA A 558 43.96 88.90 8.26
N HIS A 559 44.18 88.50 9.50
CA HIS A 559 44.16 89.37 10.69
C HIS A 559 45.52 89.51 11.38
N LEU A 560 46.60 88.95 10.81
CA LEU A 560 47.96 89.16 11.30
C LEU A 560 48.62 90.33 10.54
N PRO A 561 48.85 91.50 11.18
CA PRO A 561 49.46 92.66 10.54
C PRO A 561 50.97 92.47 10.44
N ILE A 562 51.44 91.68 9.47
CA ILE A 562 52.87 91.57 9.17
C ILE A 562 53.31 92.85 8.42
N ARG A 563 53.60 93.91 9.18
CA ARG A 563 54.43 95.02 8.70
C ARG A 563 55.86 94.48 8.51
N VAL A 564 56.18 94.09 7.28
CA VAL A 564 57.58 93.93 6.87
C VAL A 564 58.13 95.33 6.64
N GLU A 565 58.83 95.89 7.61
CA GLU A 565 59.67 97.06 7.34
C GLU A 565 60.84 96.65 6.44
N PRO A 566 61.05 97.32 5.29
CA PRO A 566 62.15 96.99 4.41
C PRO A 566 63.48 97.39 5.08
N LEU A 567 64.35 96.41 5.32
CA LEU A 567 65.73 96.67 5.76
C LEU A 567 66.41 97.60 4.73
N LYS A 568 66.78 98.81 5.16
CA LYS A 568 67.68 99.66 4.38
C LYS A 568 69.06 98.99 4.29
N PRO A 569 69.65 98.85 3.09
CA PRO A 569 71.03 98.40 2.99
C PRO A 569 71.96 99.45 3.61
N LYS A 570 72.82 99.03 4.55
CA LYS A 570 73.99 99.82 4.94
C LYS A 570 75.10 99.59 3.92
N LEU A 571 75.54 100.67 3.28
CA LEU A 571 76.90 100.75 2.74
C LEU A 571 77.86 101.17 3.86
N ALA A 572 79.13 100.80 3.68
CA ALA A 572 80.28 100.98 4.59
C ALA A 572 80.27 100.08 5.83
#